data_AF-A0A1Q4AB10-F1
#
_entry.id   AF-A0A1Q4AB10-F1
#
_cell.length_a   1.000
_cell.length_b   1.000
_cell.length_c   1.000
_cell.angle_alpha   90.00
_cell.angle_beta   90.00
_cell.angle_gamma   90.00
#
_symmetry.space_group_name_H-M   'P 1'
#
loop_
_entity.id
_entity.type
_entity.pdbx_description
1 polymer ?
#
loop_
_entity_poly.entity_id
_entity_poly.type
_entity_poly.pdbx_seq_one_letter_code
_entity_poly.pdbx_strand_id
1 'polypeptide(L)' 'MKATNGVVLVPSPTHAEREFLAYETECRSVLQPLLAGILDKAEEAGWSRRTAASALMFIAARQVSAAMESSKA' A
#
# COMPACT_ATOMS: atom_id res chain seq x y z
N MET A 1 -10.73 -19.07 0.74
CA MET A 1 -10.85 -17.64 0.37
C MET A 1 -10.15 -17.48 -0.98
N LYS A 2 -10.88 -17.18 -2.06
CA LYS A 2 -10.25 -16.91 -3.36
C LYS A 2 -9.68 -15.49 -3.33
N ALA A 3 -8.37 -15.36 -3.35
CA ALA A 3 -7.71 -14.09 -3.62
C ALA A 3 -8.03 -13.71 -5.07
N THR A 4 -8.85 -12.70 -5.27
CA THR A 4 -8.98 -12.06 -6.58
C THR A 4 -7.74 -11.21 -6.79
N ASN A 5 -6.90 -11.59 -7.75
CA ASN A 5 -5.84 -10.72 -8.28
C ASN A 5 -6.49 -9.54 -9.01
N GLY A 6 -7.04 -8.59 -8.25
CA GLY A 6 -7.42 -7.29 -8.76
C GLY A 6 -6.15 -6.45 -8.85
N VAL A 7 -5.52 -6.39 -10.02
CA VAL A 7 -4.43 -5.45 -10.26
C VAL A 7 -5.04 -4.06 -10.18
N VAL A 8 -4.78 -3.38 -9.08
CA VAL A 8 -5.13 -1.97 -8.89
C VAL A 8 -4.18 -1.15 -9.76
N LEU A 9 -4.72 -0.37 -10.70
CA LEU A 9 -3.94 0.54 -11.53
C LEU A 9 -3.51 1.74 -10.68
N VAL A 10 -2.21 1.86 -10.43
CA VAL A 10 -1.59 3.04 -9.82
C VAL A 10 -0.95 3.85 -10.96
N PRO A 11 -1.39 5.10 -11.21
CA PRO A 11 -0.79 5.95 -12.24
C PRO A 11 0.69 6.21 -11.93
N SER A 12 1.48 6.40 -12.99
CA SER A 12 2.88 6.82 -12.85
C SER A 12 2.97 8.20 -12.19
N PRO A 13 3.99 8.45 -11.37
CA PRO A 13 4.19 9.77 -10.76
C PRO A 13 4.34 10.88 -11.81
N THR A 14 3.74 12.03 -11.53
CA THR A 14 3.88 13.24 -12.34
C THR A 14 5.08 14.07 -11.87
N HIS A 15 5.39 14.04 -10.57
CA HIS A 15 6.55 14.72 -10.00
C HIS A 15 7.77 13.80 -9.96
N ALA A 16 8.98 14.36 -10.06
CA ALA A 16 10.19 13.58 -9.88
C ALA A 16 10.45 13.32 -8.38
N GLU A 17 11.12 12.22 -8.04
CA GLU A 17 11.45 11.86 -6.65
C GLU A 17 12.23 12.95 -5.90
N ARG A 18 13.07 13.72 -6.62
CA ARG A 18 13.80 14.88 -6.06
C ARG A 18 12.89 15.99 -5.55
N GLU A 19 11.64 16.04 -6.01
CA GLU A 19 10.60 16.97 -5.57
C GLU A 19 9.83 16.35 -4.39
N PHE A 20 10.59 15.98 -3.34
CA PHE A 20 10.16 15.09 -2.26
C PHE A 20 8.73 15.35 -1.75
N LEU A 21 8.38 16.59 -1.41
CA LEU A 21 7.05 16.92 -0.86
C LEU A 21 5.92 16.72 -1.87
N ALA A 22 6.14 17.07 -3.14
CA ALA A 22 5.14 16.93 -4.19
C ALA A 22 4.97 15.46 -4.59
N TYR A 23 6.09 14.74 -4.74
CA TYR A 23 6.12 13.30 -5.00
C TYR A 23 5.43 12.50 -3.89
N GLU A 24 5.75 12.80 -2.64
CA GLU A 24 5.19 12.10 -1.48
C GLU A 24 3.69 12.40 -1.31
N THR A 25 3.28 13.66 -1.50
CA THR A 25 1.86 14.03 -1.45
C THR A 25 1.06 13.37 -2.56
N GLU A 26 1.57 13.37 -3.80
CA GLU A 26 0.95 12.68 -4.93
C GLU A 26 0.79 11.19 -4.65
N CYS A 27 1.86 10.54 -4.17
CA CYS A 27 1.83 9.13 -3.80
C CYS A 27 0.75 8.82 -2.75
N ARG A 28 0.66 9.63 -1.68
CA ARG A 28 -0.41 9.48 -0.66
C ARG A 28 -1.79 9.64 -1.26
N SER A 29 -2.03 10.67 -2.08
CA SER A 29 -3.33 10.94 -2.68
C SER A 29 -3.81 9.78 -3.56
N VAL A 30 -2.90 9.15 -4.30
CA VAL A 30 -3.20 7.98 -5.14
C VAL A 30 -3.49 6.73 -4.30
N LEU A 31 -2.70 6.48 -3.24
CA LEU A 31 -2.82 5.26 -2.44
C LEU A 31 -3.98 5.31 -1.43
N GLN A 32 -4.37 6.49 -0.95
CA GLN A 32 -5.40 6.67 0.07
C GLN A 32 -6.74 5.95 -0.26
N PRO A 33 -7.37 6.16 -1.44
CA PRO A 33 -8.63 5.48 -1.76
C PRO A 33 -8.47 3.96 -1.88
N LEU A 34 -7.31 3.47 -2.31
CA LEU A 34 -7.02 2.05 -2.46
C LEU A 34 -6.91 1.36 -1.10
N LEU A 35 -6.18 1.98 -0.17
CA LEU A 35 -6.06 1.50 1.19
C LEU A 35 -7.40 1.56 1.94
N ALA A 36 -8.21 2.60 1.71
CA ALA A 36 -9.55 2.69 2.28
C ALA A 36 -10.42 1.50 1.86
N GLY A 37 -10.45 1.15 0.56
CA GLY A 37 -11.22 0.01 0.07
C GLY A 37 -10.75 -1.35 0.61
N ILE A 38 -9.46 -1.53 0.88
CA ILE A 38 -8.95 -2.75 1.52
C ILE A 38 -9.40 -2.81 2.98
N LEU A 39 -9.33 -1.68 3.70
CA LEU A 39 -9.76 -1.59 5.09
C LEU A 39 -11.27 -1.82 5.24
N ASP A 40 -12.08 -1.27 4.33
CA ASP A 40 -13.54 -1.47 4.30
C ASP A 40 -13.86 -2.97 4.12
N LYS A 41 -13.20 -3.65 3.17
CA LYS A 41 -13.38 -5.10 2.97
C LYS A 41 -12.94 -5.94 4.16
N ALA A 42 -11.88 -5.52 4.86
CA ALA A 42 -11.44 -6.20 6.07
C ALA A 42 -12.50 -6.04 7.19
N GLU A 43 -13.06 -4.85 7.32
CA GLU A 43 -14.12 -4.56 8.28
C GLU A 43 -15.42 -5.32 7.96
N GLU A 44 -15.84 -5.38 6.69
CA GLU A 44 -16.97 -6.20 6.23
C GLU A 44 -16.79 -7.69 6.52
N ALA A 45 -15.55 -8.19 6.48
CA ALA A 45 -15.21 -9.55 6.85
C ALA A 45 -15.13 -9.78 8.38
N GLY A 46 -15.41 -8.76 9.19
CA GLY A 46 -15.45 -8.81 10.65
C GLY A 46 -14.14 -8.45 11.36
N TRP A 47 -13.12 -7.97 10.64
CA TRP A 47 -11.86 -7.55 11.26
C TRP A 47 -11.96 -6.14 11.85
N SER A 48 -11.26 -5.90 12.96
CA SER A 48 -11.04 -4.54 13.46
C SER A 48 -10.25 -3.72 12.45
N ARG A 49 -10.80 -2.57 12.03
CA ARG A 49 -10.14 -1.65 11.09
C ARG A 49 -8.74 -1.23 11.54
N ARG A 50 -8.55 -1.02 12.86
CA ARG A 50 -7.25 -0.69 13.46
C ARG A 50 -6.24 -1.83 13.30
N THR A 51 -6.68 -3.06 13.52
CA THR A 51 -5.84 -4.25 13.38
C THR A 51 -5.50 -4.52 11.91
N ALA A 52 -6.45 -4.32 11.00
CA ALA A 52 -6.21 -4.41 9.57
C ALA A 52 -5.17 -3.37 9.12
N ALA A 53 -5.27 -2.13 9.60
CA ALA A 53 -4.30 -1.08 9.29
C ALA A 53 -2.88 -1.41 9.77
N SER A 54 -2.70 -1.87 11.01
CA SER A 54 -1.38 -2.23 11.52
C SER A 54 -0.79 -3.44 10.79
N ALA A 55 -1.62 -4.43 10.43
CA ALA A 55 -1.20 -5.56 9.62
C ALA A 55 -0.74 -5.12 8.22
N LEU A 56 -1.48 -4.22 7.56
CA LEU A 56 -1.09 -3.67 6.25
C LEU A 56 0.26 -2.94 6.31
N MET A 57 0.48 -2.10 7.32
CA MET A 57 1.75 -1.41 7.52
C MET A 57 2.91 -2.41 7.69
N PHE A 58 2.71 -3.44 8.52
CA PHE A 58 3.73 -4.47 8.76
C PHE A 58 4.06 -5.27 7.49
N ILE A 59 3.04 -5.68 6.73
CA ILE A 59 3.22 -6.42 5.48
C ILE A 59 3.97 -5.56 4.46
N ALA A 60 3.59 -4.28 4.30
CA ALA A 60 4.26 -3.36 3.39
C ALA A 60 5.74 -3.17 3.75
N ALA A 61 6.04 -2.90 5.02
CA ALA A 61 7.42 -2.75 5.49
C ALA A 61 8.25 -4.02 5.24
N ARG A 62 7.69 -5.20 5.55
CA ARG A 62 8.39 -6.48 5.34
C ARG A 62 8.71 -6.77 3.88
N GLN A 63 7.80 -6.44 2.96
CA GLN A 63 8.03 -6.66 1.53
C GLN A 63 9.19 -5.80 1.00
N VAL A 64 9.27 -4.54 1.44
CA VAL A 64 10.37 -3.64 1.08
C VAL A 64 11.70 -4.15 1.66
N SER A 65 11.72 -4.56 2.93
CA SER A 65 12.94 -5.10 3.55
C SER A 65 13.42 -6.39 2.87
N ALA A 66 12.51 -7.34 2.59
CA ALA A 66 12.85 -8.59 1.91
C ALA A 66 13.37 -8.35 0.48
N ALA A 67 12.78 -7.41 -0.25
CA ALA A 67 13.26 -7.01 -1.58
C ALA A 67 14.70 -6.44 -1.51
N MET A 68 15.02 -5.70 -0.45
CA MET A 68 16.35 -5.13 -0.27
C MET A 68 17.42 -6.17 0.10
N GLU A 69 17.05 -7.24 0.81
CA GLU A 69 17.93 -8.38 1.08
C GLU A 69 18.21 -9.19 -0.19
N SER A 70 17.19 -9.42 -1.03
CA SER A 70 17.36 -10.12 -2.32
C SER A 70 18.17 -9.33 -3.34
N SER A 71 18.25 -7.99 -3.23
CA SER A 71 19.03 -7.15 -4.14
C SER A 71 20.50 -7.03 -3.75
N LYS A 72 20.89 -7.57 -2.60
CA LYS A 72 22.28 -7.62 -2.10
C LYS A 72 22.94 -8.99 -2.27
N ALA A 73 22.19 -10.00 -2.71
CA ALA A 73 22.67 -11.34 -3.01
C ALA A 73 23.05 -11.47 -4.49
#